data_AF-A0A444UX89-F1
#
_entry.id   AF-A0A444UX89-F1
#
_cell.length_a   1.000
_cell.length_b   1.000
_cell.length_c   1.000
_cell.angle_alpha   90.00
_cell.angle_beta   90.00
_cell.angle_gamma   90.00
#
_symmetry.space_group_name_H-M   'P 1'
#
loop_
_entity.id
_entity.type
_entity.pdbx_description
1 polymer ?
#
loop_
_entity_poly.entity_id
_entity_poly.type
_entity_poly.pdbx_seq_one_letter_code
_entity_poly.pdbx_strand_id
1 'polypeptide(L)'
;MLSCKNRSQPIYHSAILKTNPGMLLSGFILRNVPYVSEVFVIQHKWSGSLRNIALAIILVRAGLGLDAKALQKLKLVCLRLACGPCTIEACSVAVISHFLMGLPWIWGFILGFVLGAVSPAVVVPSMLLLQKVGYGVEQGIPTLLMAAGSFDDILAITGFNIFLGMAFSTGSTLYSIFRGVIEVVGGMVAGVALGFFIRYFPSKDQESLVMKRAYLLLGLSVFAVFGSAAAGFSGSGGLCTLVLAFLAGIGWGSSKGAVEDIVGVAWDIFQPLLFGLIGAEISVTSLNPSTVGLGVATLSIALVIRIVFTFVMVLFAGFNFKEKLFVSLAWVPKATVQAAIGSVALDTAREKQNVLLEKYGMDVLTVAFLAILITAPMGALIIGLAGPRLLRKPISDQLENEGMGQYYG
;
A
#
# COMPACT_ATOMS: atom_id res chain seq x y z
N MET A 1 -1.85 -21.96 36.08
CA MET A 1 -1.33 -20.63 35.69
C MET A 1 -0.68 -20.63 34.30
N LEU A 2 -1.37 -21.12 33.25
CA LEU A 2 -0.85 -21.12 31.86
C LEU A 2 -1.93 -21.16 30.75
N SER A 3 -3.23 -21.00 31.07
CA SER A 3 -4.31 -21.29 30.10
C SER A 3 -5.15 -20.09 29.61
N CYS A 4 -4.96 -18.86 30.11
CA CYS A 4 -5.80 -17.71 29.69
C CYS A 4 -5.18 -16.74 28.68
N LYS A 5 -3.90 -16.89 28.30
CA LYS A 5 -3.22 -15.96 27.38
C LYS A 5 -3.56 -16.18 25.89
N ASN A 6 -4.36 -17.22 25.57
CA ASN A 6 -4.51 -17.75 24.22
C ASN A 6 -5.89 -17.60 23.59
N ARG A 7 -6.86 -16.92 24.20
CA ARG A 7 -8.25 -16.89 23.64
C ARG A 7 -8.49 -15.77 22.61
N SER A 8 -7.71 -14.68 22.63
CA SER A 8 -7.77 -13.59 21.64
C SER A 8 -6.76 -13.73 20.48
N GLN A 9 -5.73 -14.56 20.63
CA GLN A 9 -4.79 -14.90 19.55
C GLN A 9 -5.41 -15.69 18.36
N PRO A 10 -6.30 -16.69 18.54
CA PRO A 10 -6.83 -17.47 17.42
C PRO A 10 -7.80 -16.67 16.55
N ILE A 11 -8.52 -15.69 17.12
CA ILE A 11 -9.39 -14.78 16.37
C ILE A 11 -8.54 -13.82 15.52
N TYR A 12 -7.45 -13.30 16.09
CA TYR A 12 -6.52 -12.43 15.39
C TYR A 12 -5.78 -13.16 14.25
N HIS A 13 -5.32 -14.38 14.51
CA HIS A 13 -4.63 -15.21 13.52
C HIS A 13 -5.59 -15.59 12.39
N SER A 14 -6.82 -16.00 12.70
CA SER A 14 -7.82 -16.34 11.67
C SER A 14 -8.30 -15.13 10.87
N ALA A 15 -8.37 -13.92 11.44
CA ALA A 15 -8.80 -12.70 10.72
C ALA A 15 -7.74 -12.14 9.76
N ILE A 16 -6.44 -12.34 10.00
CA ILE A 16 -5.36 -11.93 9.08
C ILE A 16 -5.08 -13.02 8.03
N LEU A 17 -5.09 -14.29 8.42
CA LEU A 17 -4.81 -15.41 7.50
C LEU A 17 -5.95 -15.65 6.49
N LYS A 18 -7.21 -15.35 6.85
CA LYS A 18 -8.37 -15.66 5.99
C LYS A 18 -8.52 -14.74 4.76
N THR A 19 -7.92 -13.56 4.73
CA THR A 19 -8.43 -12.50 3.84
C THR A 19 -7.50 -12.06 2.70
N ASN A 20 -6.17 -12.17 2.79
CA ASN A 20 -5.29 -11.66 1.72
C ASN A 20 -4.69 -12.73 0.79
N PRO A 21 -4.13 -13.86 1.27
CA PRO A 21 -3.48 -14.84 0.37
C PRO A 21 -4.49 -15.65 -0.44
N GLY A 22 -5.63 -16.01 0.16
CA GLY A 22 -6.64 -16.86 -0.48
C GLY A 22 -7.29 -16.19 -1.68
N MET A 23 -7.66 -14.91 -1.56
CA MET A 23 -8.30 -14.15 -2.65
C MET A 23 -7.37 -13.97 -3.85
N LEU A 24 -6.08 -13.71 -3.60
CA LEU A 24 -5.06 -13.60 -4.65
C LEU A 24 -4.82 -14.95 -5.32
N LEU A 25 -4.70 -16.03 -4.54
CA LEU A 25 -4.53 -17.38 -5.07
C LEU A 25 -5.73 -17.82 -5.90
N SER A 26 -6.96 -17.49 -5.48
CA SER A 26 -8.16 -17.76 -6.27
C SER A 26 -8.09 -17.07 -7.64
N GLY A 27 -7.72 -15.80 -7.70
CA GLY A 27 -7.49 -15.10 -8.97
C GLY A 27 -6.43 -15.76 -9.84
N PHE A 28 -5.30 -16.14 -9.23
CA PHE A 28 -4.21 -16.83 -9.92
C PHE A 28 -4.65 -18.17 -10.53
N ILE A 29 -5.44 -18.96 -9.78
CA ILE A 29 -5.99 -20.24 -10.26
C ILE A 29 -6.94 -20.00 -11.43
N LEU A 30 -7.84 -19.01 -11.35
CA LEU A 30 -8.77 -18.66 -12.43
C LEU A 30 -8.03 -18.37 -13.76
N ARG A 31 -6.85 -17.73 -13.70
CA ARG A 31 -6.07 -17.38 -14.88
C ARG A 31 -5.24 -18.53 -15.45
N ASN A 32 -4.70 -19.40 -14.59
CA ASN A 32 -3.70 -20.40 -15.00
C ASN A 32 -4.28 -21.81 -15.21
N VAL A 33 -5.53 -22.07 -14.83
CA VAL A 33 -6.19 -23.36 -15.11
C VAL A 33 -6.90 -23.28 -16.48
N PRO A 34 -6.50 -24.10 -17.47
CA PRO A 34 -6.93 -23.95 -18.88
C PRO A 34 -8.45 -24.07 -19.08
N TYR A 35 -9.13 -24.95 -18.34
CA TYR A 35 -10.60 -25.10 -18.41
C TYR A 35 -11.37 -23.90 -17.86
N VAL A 36 -10.75 -23.07 -17.03
CA VAL A 36 -11.40 -21.94 -16.35
C VAL A 36 -11.07 -20.63 -17.06
N SER A 37 -9.84 -20.49 -17.58
CA SER A 37 -9.39 -19.28 -18.27
C SER A 37 -10.07 -19.07 -19.63
N GLU A 38 -10.49 -20.15 -20.30
CA GLU A 38 -11.27 -20.08 -21.55
C GLU A 38 -12.71 -19.61 -21.33
N VAL A 39 -13.28 -19.86 -20.14
CA VAL A 39 -14.66 -19.47 -19.78
C VAL A 39 -14.72 -18.05 -19.20
N PHE A 40 -13.68 -17.61 -18.50
CA PHE A 40 -13.64 -16.30 -17.83
C PHE A 40 -12.64 -15.33 -18.49
N VAL A 41 -13.07 -14.61 -19.52
CA VAL A 41 -12.28 -13.53 -20.12
C VAL A 41 -12.52 -12.23 -19.35
N ILE A 42 -11.63 -11.91 -18.41
CA ILE A 42 -11.65 -10.62 -17.71
C ILE A 42 -11.14 -9.54 -18.65
N GLN A 43 -12.02 -8.61 -19.03
CA GLN A 43 -11.62 -7.44 -19.81
C GLN A 43 -10.68 -6.53 -19.00
N HIS A 44 -9.50 -6.24 -19.54
CA HIS A 44 -8.48 -5.41 -18.89
C HIS A 44 -9.01 -4.04 -18.42
N LYS A 45 -9.91 -3.40 -19.19
CA LYS A 45 -10.49 -2.09 -18.85
C LYS A 45 -11.34 -2.13 -17.58
N TRP A 46 -12.16 -3.17 -17.41
CA TRP A 46 -13.00 -3.34 -16.22
C TRP A 46 -12.15 -3.70 -15.00
N SER A 47 -11.17 -4.58 -15.18
CA SER A 47 -10.21 -4.94 -14.13
C SER A 47 -9.48 -3.71 -13.59
N GLY A 48 -8.89 -2.89 -14.48
CA GLY A 48 -8.20 -1.66 -14.08
C GLY A 48 -9.10 -0.68 -13.33
N SER A 49 -10.34 -0.51 -13.80
CA SER A 49 -11.32 0.38 -13.15
C SER A 49 -11.69 -0.11 -11.74
N LEU A 50 -11.96 -1.40 -11.57
CA LEU A 50 -12.29 -1.98 -10.26
C LEU A 50 -11.12 -1.91 -9.27
N ARG A 51 -9.89 -2.12 -9.74
CA ARG A 51 -8.68 -1.95 -8.92
C ARG A 51 -8.52 -0.50 -8.43
N ASN A 52 -8.76 0.48 -9.30
CA ASN A 52 -8.67 1.90 -8.95
C ASN A 52 -9.76 2.32 -7.94
N ILE A 53 -10.98 1.78 -8.05
CA ILE A 53 -12.04 2.03 -7.05
C ILE A 53 -11.63 1.43 -5.70
N ALA A 54 -11.15 0.19 -5.67
CA ALA A 54 -10.70 -0.44 -4.44
C ALA A 54 -9.52 0.30 -3.80
N LEU A 55 -8.58 0.79 -4.62
CA LEU A 55 -7.46 1.63 -4.17
C LEU A 55 -7.96 2.92 -3.50
N ALA A 56 -8.95 3.59 -4.09
CA ALA A 56 -9.55 4.78 -3.49
C ALA A 56 -10.17 4.44 -2.11
N ILE A 57 -10.94 3.36 -2.03
CA ILE A 57 -11.62 2.94 -0.78
C ILE A 57 -10.61 2.64 0.34
N ILE A 58 -9.52 1.91 0.06
CA ILE A 58 -8.52 1.60 1.09
C ILE A 58 -7.76 2.84 1.56
N LEU A 59 -7.47 3.79 0.66
CA LEU A 59 -6.81 5.04 1.02
C LEU A 59 -7.72 5.95 1.85
N VAL A 60 -9.03 5.98 1.57
CA VAL A 60 -10.01 6.64 2.44
C VAL A 60 -9.98 6.03 3.84
N ARG A 61 -10.02 4.70 3.91
CA ARG A 61 -9.97 3.96 5.18
C ARG A 61 -8.67 4.23 5.94
N ALA A 62 -7.54 4.29 5.25
CA ALA A 62 -6.25 4.64 5.82
C ALA A 62 -6.26 6.08 6.38
N GLY A 63 -6.73 7.05 5.60
CA GLY A 63 -6.80 8.46 6.01
C GLY A 63 -7.72 8.69 7.20
N LEU A 64 -8.88 8.02 7.24
CA LEU A 64 -9.73 7.97 8.43
C LEU A 64 -9.00 7.28 9.59
N GLY A 65 -8.21 6.23 9.38
CA GLY A 65 -7.45 5.56 10.46
C GLY A 65 -6.39 6.40 11.17
N LEU A 66 -5.93 7.51 10.57
CA LEU A 66 -4.82 8.30 11.09
C LEU A 66 -5.19 9.09 12.36
N ASP A 67 -4.23 9.16 13.30
CA ASP A 67 -4.26 10.03 14.48
C ASP A 67 -3.38 11.27 14.25
N ALA A 68 -4.00 12.46 14.33
CA ALA A 68 -3.31 13.73 14.10
C ALA A 68 -2.22 14.04 15.13
N LYS A 69 -2.43 13.70 16.41
CA LYS A 69 -1.45 13.95 17.48
C LYS A 69 -0.23 13.04 17.31
N ALA A 70 -0.47 11.77 17.01
CA ALA A 70 0.61 10.82 16.73
C ALA A 70 1.43 11.23 15.51
N LEU A 71 0.78 11.66 14.43
CA LEU A 71 1.46 12.11 13.21
C LEU A 71 2.26 13.40 13.44
N GLN A 72 1.74 14.37 14.20
CA GLN A 72 2.49 15.58 14.55
C GLN A 72 3.74 15.28 15.38
N LYS A 73 3.63 14.34 16.33
CA LYS A 73 4.76 13.87 17.15
C LYS A 73 5.84 13.20 16.28
N LEU A 74 5.44 12.45 15.25
CA LEU A 74 6.33 11.61 14.44
C LEU A 74 6.61 12.14 13.04
N LYS A 75 6.26 13.39 12.72
CA LYS A 75 6.33 13.95 11.34
C LYS A 75 7.69 13.77 10.67
N LEU A 76 8.78 13.98 11.41
CA LEU A 76 10.14 13.82 10.87
C LEU A 76 10.50 12.35 10.64
N VAL A 77 10.07 11.47 11.54
CA VAL A 77 10.25 10.02 11.39
C VAL A 77 9.43 9.51 10.21
N CYS A 78 8.20 9.99 10.05
CA CYS A 78 7.31 9.68 8.93
C CYS A 78 7.97 10.02 7.59
N LEU A 79 8.51 11.24 7.45
CA LEU A 79 9.20 11.65 6.23
C LEU A 79 10.45 10.80 5.94
N ARG A 80 11.26 10.53 6.97
CA ARG A 80 12.47 9.69 6.82
C ARG A 80 12.13 8.24 6.44
N LEU A 81 11.06 7.69 7.02
CA LEU A 81 10.56 6.34 6.76
C LEU A 81 9.92 6.23 5.37
N ALA A 82 9.26 7.29 4.89
CA ALA A 82 8.65 7.32 3.57
C ALA A 82 9.71 7.46 2.45
N CYS A 83 10.67 8.36 2.61
CA CYS A 83 11.63 8.65 1.52
C CYS A 83 12.86 7.74 1.53
N GLY A 84 13.40 7.44 2.72
CA GLY A 84 14.69 6.76 2.86
C GLY A 84 14.70 5.32 2.30
N PRO A 85 13.88 4.41 2.87
CA PRO A 85 13.79 3.03 2.40
C PRO A 85 13.39 2.91 0.93
N CYS A 86 12.41 3.69 0.47
CA CYS A 86 11.97 3.71 -0.92
C CYS A 86 13.12 4.03 -1.88
N THR A 87 13.84 5.13 -1.64
CA THR A 87 14.92 5.57 -2.52
C THR A 87 16.09 4.59 -2.51
N ILE A 88 16.49 4.10 -1.33
CA ILE A 88 17.59 3.14 -1.22
C ILE A 88 17.23 1.80 -1.87
N GLU A 89 16.01 1.30 -1.68
CA GLU A 89 15.57 0.07 -2.35
C GLU A 89 15.55 0.27 -3.86
N ALA A 90 14.99 1.39 -4.35
CA ALA A 90 14.97 1.68 -5.78
C ALA A 90 16.38 1.73 -6.39
N CYS A 91 17.33 2.39 -5.72
CA CYS A 91 18.73 2.41 -6.15
C CYS A 91 19.37 1.02 -6.09
N SER A 92 19.09 0.24 -5.05
CA SER A 92 19.64 -1.10 -4.88
C SER A 92 19.13 -2.04 -5.97
N VAL A 93 17.82 -2.02 -6.25
CA VAL A 93 17.21 -2.78 -7.33
C VAL A 93 17.77 -2.35 -8.68
N ALA A 94 17.98 -1.05 -8.92
CA ALA A 94 18.56 -0.57 -10.18
C ALA A 94 19.97 -1.13 -10.40
N VAL A 95 20.82 -1.08 -9.37
CA VAL A 95 22.18 -1.64 -9.42
C VAL A 95 22.13 -3.17 -9.60
N ILE A 96 21.36 -3.87 -8.79
CA ILE A 96 21.30 -5.34 -8.82
C ILE A 96 20.73 -5.83 -10.15
N SER A 97 19.65 -5.24 -10.63
CA SER A 97 19.02 -5.64 -11.90
C SER A 97 19.90 -5.32 -13.12
N HIS A 98 20.69 -4.24 -13.06
CA HIS A 98 21.67 -3.95 -14.11
C HIS A 98 22.72 -5.07 -14.22
N PHE A 99 23.32 -5.48 -13.09
CA PHE A 99 24.37 -6.49 -13.09
C PHE A 99 23.87 -7.93 -13.18
N LEU A 100 22.69 -8.23 -12.63
CA LEU A 100 22.16 -9.59 -12.53
C LEU A 100 21.24 -9.94 -13.70
N MET A 101 20.44 -9.00 -14.19
CA MET A 101 19.47 -9.21 -15.27
C MET A 101 19.90 -8.56 -16.60
N GLY A 102 20.95 -7.74 -16.60
CA GLY A 102 21.41 -7.03 -17.81
C GLY A 102 20.49 -5.89 -18.25
N LEU A 103 19.64 -5.37 -17.35
CA LEU A 103 18.74 -4.26 -17.67
C LEU A 103 19.53 -2.94 -17.82
N PRO A 104 19.22 -2.06 -18.79
CA PRO A 104 19.79 -0.72 -18.83
C PRO A 104 19.45 0.08 -17.57
N TRP A 105 20.31 1.02 -17.17
CA TRP A 105 20.13 1.83 -15.95
C TRP A 105 18.73 2.42 -15.80
N ILE A 106 18.17 3.00 -16.87
CA ILE A 106 16.82 3.59 -16.86
C ILE A 106 15.77 2.54 -16.51
N TRP A 107 15.84 1.35 -17.11
CA TRP A 107 14.92 0.24 -16.84
C TRP A 107 15.14 -0.37 -15.45
N GLY A 108 16.38 -0.39 -14.97
CA GLY A 108 16.69 -0.76 -13.60
C GLY A 108 16.05 0.19 -12.58
N PHE A 109 16.05 1.50 -12.84
CA PHE A 109 15.34 2.48 -12.00
C PHE A 109 13.82 2.37 -12.13
N ILE A 110 13.28 2.11 -13.34
CA ILE A 110 11.85 1.81 -13.51
C ILE A 110 11.47 0.62 -12.60
N LEU A 111 12.20 -0.49 -12.68
CA LEU A 111 11.99 -1.64 -11.81
C LEU A 111 12.16 -1.28 -10.33
N GLY A 112 13.18 -0.48 -10.01
CA GLY A 112 13.46 -0.04 -8.66
C GLY A 112 12.33 0.74 -8.03
N PHE A 113 11.71 1.67 -8.75
CA PHE A 113 10.57 2.43 -8.25
C PHE A 113 9.27 1.62 -8.25
N VAL A 114 9.09 0.65 -9.16
CA VAL A 114 7.99 -0.33 -9.07
C VAL A 114 8.13 -1.16 -7.79
N LEU A 115 9.32 -1.64 -7.48
CA LEU A 115 9.57 -2.42 -6.27
C LEU A 115 9.65 -1.54 -5.01
N GLY A 116 10.06 -0.28 -5.09
CA GLY A 116 10.27 0.57 -3.90
C GLY A 116 9.02 0.82 -3.07
N ALA A 117 7.84 0.72 -3.67
CA ALA A 117 6.55 0.96 -3.04
C ALA A 117 6.11 -0.15 -2.07
N VAL A 118 5.66 0.24 -0.87
CA VAL A 118 4.91 -0.63 0.05
C VAL A 118 3.49 -0.83 -0.46
N SER A 119 2.79 -1.88 -0.02
CA SER A 119 1.37 -2.05 -0.34
C SER A 119 0.44 -1.59 0.80
N PRO A 120 -0.33 -0.49 0.63
CA PRO A 120 -1.37 -0.11 1.56
C PRO A 120 -2.41 -1.22 1.76
N ALA A 121 -2.75 -1.98 0.73
CA ALA A 121 -3.77 -3.02 0.84
C ALA A 121 -3.40 -4.16 1.80
N VAL A 122 -2.11 -4.36 2.10
CA VAL A 122 -1.66 -5.35 3.09
C VAL A 122 -1.38 -4.68 4.42
N VAL A 123 -0.71 -3.52 4.40
CA VAL A 123 -0.29 -2.82 5.62
C VAL A 123 -1.47 -2.16 6.32
N VAL A 124 -2.33 -1.42 5.62
CA VAL A 124 -3.42 -0.63 6.21
C VAL A 124 -4.41 -1.51 6.97
N PRO A 125 -5.00 -2.60 6.41
CA PRO A 125 -5.92 -3.44 7.17
C PRO A 125 -5.26 -4.03 8.42
N SER A 126 -3.99 -4.43 8.31
CA SER A 126 -3.23 -4.98 9.43
C SER A 126 -2.95 -3.94 10.52
N MET A 127 -2.63 -2.70 10.14
CA MET A 127 -2.40 -1.59 11.06
C MET A 127 -3.69 -1.15 11.75
N LEU A 128 -4.80 -1.05 11.01
CA LEU A 128 -6.11 -0.76 11.58
C LEU A 128 -6.54 -1.82 12.59
N LEU A 129 -6.28 -3.10 12.29
CA LEU A 129 -6.56 -4.18 13.23
C LEU A 129 -5.69 -4.08 14.50
N LEU A 130 -4.39 -3.82 14.36
CA LEU A 130 -3.51 -3.58 15.51
C LEU A 130 -3.97 -2.39 16.35
N GLN A 131 -4.40 -1.31 15.69
CA GLN A 131 -4.92 -0.11 16.34
C GLN A 131 -6.23 -0.39 17.09
N LYS A 132 -7.16 -1.13 16.48
CA LYS A 132 -8.41 -1.57 17.14
C LYS A 132 -8.15 -2.44 18.38
N VAL A 133 -7.08 -3.25 18.38
CA VAL A 133 -6.71 -4.12 19.50
C VAL A 133 -5.74 -3.43 20.50
N GLY A 134 -5.36 -2.18 20.24
CA GLY A 134 -4.52 -1.36 21.13
C GLY A 134 -3.01 -1.61 21.03
N TYR A 135 -2.52 -2.36 20.04
CA TYR A 135 -1.08 -2.62 19.89
C TYR A 135 -0.34 -1.45 19.23
N GLY A 136 0.67 -0.90 19.90
CA GLY A 136 1.56 0.14 19.36
C GLY A 136 0.90 1.52 19.17
N VAL A 137 -0.32 1.71 19.69
CA VAL A 137 -1.11 2.95 19.57
C VAL A 137 -0.47 4.09 20.35
N GLU A 138 0.02 3.84 21.57
CA GLU A 138 0.69 4.86 22.40
C GLU A 138 1.92 5.48 21.72
N GLN A 139 2.67 4.64 20.99
CA GLN A 139 3.85 5.08 20.24
C GLN A 139 3.49 5.60 18.85
N GLY A 140 2.22 5.53 18.43
CA GLY A 140 1.77 5.99 17.11
C GLY A 140 2.26 5.15 15.94
N ILE A 141 2.68 3.90 16.17
CA ILE A 141 3.30 3.05 15.13
C ILE A 141 2.33 2.72 13.98
N PRO A 142 1.08 2.28 14.23
CA PRO A 142 0.12 2.04 13.14
C PRO A 142 -0.13 3.29 12.29
N THR A 143 -0.32 4.45 12.93
CA THR A 143 -0.50 5.73 12.24
C THR A 143 0.72 6.13 11.43
N LEU A 144 1.92 5.98 11.99
CA LEU A 144 3.18 6.24 11.29
C LEU A 144 3.30 5.39 10.03
N LEU A 145 3.04 4.08 10.15
CA LEU A 145 3.16 3.14 9.04
C LEU A 145 2.12 3.41 7.93
N MET A 146 0.87 3.71 8.30
CA MET A 146 -0.17 4.05 7.32
C MET A 146 0.17 5.36 6.59
N ALA A 147 0.57 6.41 7.32
CA ALA A 147 0.90 7.70 6.71
C ALA A 147 2.17 7.63 5.84
N ALA A 148 3.26 7.07 6.37
CA ALA A 148 4.53 6.97 5.65
C ALA A 148 4.40 6.07 4.41
N GLY A 149 3.54 5.05 4.43
CA GLY A 149 3.33 4.15 3.30
C GLY A 149 2.69 4.87 2.12
N SER A 150 1.75 5.78 2.38
CA SER A 150 1.15 6.59 1.32
C SER A 150 2.11 7.60 0.72
N PHE A 151 2.99 8.21 1.53
CA PHE A 151 4.07 9.06 1.00
C PHE A 151 5.12 8.26 0.20
N ASP A 152 5.45 7.04 0.65
CA ASP A 152 6.32 6.08 -0.04
C ASP A 152 5.75 5.72 -1.42
N ASP A 153 4.45 5.44 -1.53
CA ASP A 153 3.76 5.14 -2.79
C ASP A 153 3.82 6.30 -3.79
N ILE A 154 3.63 7.53 -3.31
CA ILE A 154 3.67 8.72 -4.17
C ILE A 154 5.09 8.92 -4.71
N LEU A 155 6.09 8.82 -3.84
CA LEU A 155 7.49 8.90 -4.25
C LEU A 155 7.82 7.82 -5.28
N ALA A 156 7.33 6.60 -5.07
CA ALA A 156 7.53 5.48 -5.98
C ALA A 156 6.86 5.71 -7.34
N ILE A 157 5.58 6.11 -7.37
CA ILE A 157 4.85 6.36 -8.63
C ILE A 157 5.46 7.54 -9.39
N THR A 158 5.82 8.62 -8.70
CA THR A 158 6.47 9.78 -9.31
C THR A 158 7.84 9.40 -9.87
N GLY A 159 8.66 8.66 -9.11
CA GLY A 159 9.94 8.15 -9.58
C GLY A 159 9.78 7.27 -10.81
N PHE A 160 8.85 6.31 -10.77
CA PHE A 160 8.51 5.48 -11.93
C PHE A 160 8.15 6.31 -13.16
N ASN A 161 7.26 7.29 -13.03
CA ASN A 161 6.84 8.15 -14.15
C ASN A 161 8.00 8.98 -14.72
N ILE A 162 8.93 9.45 -13.88
CA ILE A 162 10.12 10.18 -14.32
C ILE A 162 11.01 9.28 -15.19
N PHE A 163 11.33 8.07 -14.73
CA PHE A 163 12.19 7.14 -15.48
C PHE A 163 11.49 6.54 -16.69
N LEU A 164 10.18 6.29 -16.62
CA LEU A 164 9.36 5.89 -17.77
C LEU A 164 9.36 6.98 -18.86
N GLY A 165 9.19 8.24 -18.45
CA GLY A 165 9.29 9.39 -19.34
C GLY A 165 10.67 9.52 -19.98
N MET A 166 11.76 9.21 -19.25
CA MET A 166 13.11 9.18 -19.83
C MET A 166 13.35 8.00 -20.78
N ALA A 167 12.74 6.84 -20.52
CA ALA A 167 12.88 5.67 -21.39
C ALA A 167 12.18 5.86 -22.74
N PHE A 168 11.08 6.62 -22.76
CA PHE A 168 10.21 6.73 -23.93
C PHE A 168 10.06 8.14 -24.53
N SER A 169 10.47 9.20 -23.86
CA SER A 169 10.41 10.57 -24.39
C SER A 169 11.78 11.06 -24.86
N THR A 170 11.77 11.91 -25.88
CA THR A 170 12.90 12.76 -26.31
C THR A 170 12.95 14.10 -25.57
N GLY A 171 12.11 14.30 -24.54
CA GLY A 171 11.99 15.55 -23.80
C GLY A 171 13.10 15.75 -22.76
N SER A 172 13.25 17.00 -22.26
CA SER A 172 14.24 17.31 -21.23
C SER A 172 13.92 16.63 -19.89
N THR A 173 14.92 16.03 -19.25
CA THR A 173 14.83 15.41 -17.91
C THR A 173 14.24 16.35 -16.85
N LEU A 174 14.49 17.65 -16.98
CA LEU A 174 13.95 18.71 -16.12
C LEU A 174 12.43 18.77 -16.12
N TYR A 175 11.78 18.59 -17.28
CA TYR A 175 10.32 18.61 -17.36
C TYR A 175 9.68 17.44 -16.60
N SER A 176 10.26 16.23 -16.70
CA SER A 176 9.79 15.05 -15.99
C SER A 176 9.88 15.23 -14.47
N ILE A 177 11.00 15.78 -13.98
CA ILE A 177 11.18 16.06 -12.54
C ILE A 177 10.16 17.09 -12.06
N PHE A 178 9.97 18.18 -12.82
CA PHE A 178 9.03 19.24 -12.46
C PHE A 178 7.59 18.74 -12.42
N ARG A 179 7.19 17.88 -13.38
CA ARG A 179 5.90 17.21 -13.39
C ARG A 179 5.67 16.37 -12.14
N GLY A 180 6.68 15.65 -11.69
CA GLY A 180 6.62 14.86 -10.45
C GLY A 180 6.36 15.72 -9.21
N VAL A 181 7.04 16.86 -9.07
CA VAL A 181 6.80 17.79 -7.96
C VAL A 181 5.38 18.37 -8.02
N ILE A 182 4.91 18.75 -9.22
CA ILE A 182 3.54 19.23 -9.43
C ILE A 182 2.51 18.17 -9.03
N GLU A 183 2.75 16.90 -9.33
CA GLU A 183 1.85 15.79 -8.97
C GLU A 183 1.63 15.71 -7.46
N VAL A 184 2.72 15.77 -6.67
CA VAL A 184 2.66 15.77 -5.20
C VAL A 184 1.96 17.02 -4.66
N VAL A 185 2.36 18.20 -5.15
CA VAL A 185 1.79 19.47 -4.68
C VAL A 185 0.31 19.58 -5.05
N GLY A 186 -0.05 19.20 -6.28
CA GLY A 186 -1.42 19.20 -6.77
C GLY A 186 -2.32 18.24 -6.00
N GLY A 187 -1.85 17.03 -5.71
CA GLY A 187 -2.58 16.06 -4.89
C GLY A 187 -2.82 16.56 -3.47
N MET A 188 -1.80 17.16 -2.84
CA MET A 188 -1.91 17.76 -1.52
C MET A 188 -2.91 18.93 -1.50
N VAL A 189 -2.77 19.89 -2.42
CA VAL A 189 -3.64 21.08 -2.48
C VAL A 189 -5.09 20.69 -2.75
N ALA A 190 -5.34 19.80 -3.70
CA ALA A 190 -6.68 19.31 -4.00
C ALA A 190 -7.28 18.55 -2.81
N GLY A 191 -6.49 17.68 -2.16
CA GLY A 191 -6.92 16.94 -0.98
C GLY A 191 -7.28 17.85 0.20
N VAL A 192 -6.49 18.91 0.45
CA VAL A 192 -6.78 19.91 1.47
C VAL A 192 -8.05 20.69 1.12
N ALA A 193 -8.20 21.16 -0.11
CA ALA A 193 -9.37 21.91 -0.55
C ALA A 193 -10.66 21.09 -0.42
N LEU A 194 -10.67 19.86 -0.95
CA LEU A 194 -11.80 18.94 -0.84
C LEU A 194 -12.04 18.50 0.61
N GLY A 195 -10.98 18.37 1.42
CA GLY A 195 -11.09 17.99 2.83
C GLY A 195 -11.75 19.07 3.67
N PHE A 196 -11.43 20.34 3.43
CA PHE A 196 -12.15 21.46 4.01
C PHE A 196 -13.60 21.52 3.52
N PHE A 197 -13.84 21.28 2.22
CA PHE A 197 -15.19 21.25 1.68
C PHE A 197 -16.08 20.20 2.38
N ILE A 198 -15.63 18.95 2.46
CA ILE A 198 -16.35 17.84 3.13
C ILE A 198 -16.46 18.03 4.65
N ARG A 199 -15.52 18.77 5.26
CA ARG A 199 -15.59 19.08 6.69
C ARG A 199 -16.83 19.93 7.02
N TYR A 200 -17.17 20.89 6.15
CA TYR A 200 -18.32 21.78 6.36
C TYR A 200 -19.61 21.29 5.69
N PHE A 201 -19.48 20.52 4.61
CA PHE A 201 -20.60 19.98 3.84
C PHE A 201 -20.67 18.45 4.00
N PRO A 202 -21.81 17.84 4.41
CA PRO A 202 -23.17 18.37 4.59
C PRO A 202 -23.40 19.06 5.96
N SER A 203 -24.33 20.04 6.01
CA SER A 203 -24.67 20.77 7.26
C SER A 203 -25.14 19.81 8.36
N LYS A 204 -24.86 20.16 9.62
CA LYS A 204 -25.20 19.37 10.81
C LYS A 204 -26.70 19.09 10.94
N ASP A 205 -27.53 19.89 10.29
CA ASP A 205 -28.99 19.86 10.39
C ASP A 205 -29.64 18.79 9.49
N GLN A 206 -28.84 18.04 8.72
CA GLN A 206 -29.36 17.05 7.78
C GLN A 206 -29.52 15.66 8.42
N GLU A 207 -30.66 15.02 8.16
CA GLU A 207 -30.87 13.59 8.46
C GLU A 207 -29.88 12.70 7.70
N SER A 208 -29.50 11.56 8.31
CA SER A 208 -28.51 10.58 7.81
C SER A 208 -27.12 11.17 7.48
N LEU A 209 -26.68 12.15 8.27
CA LEU A 209 -25.41 12.85 8.13
C LEU A 209 -24.19 11.95 7.91
N VAL A 210 -24.11 10.83 8.65
CA VAL A 210 -22.98 9.88 8.58
C VAL A 210 -22.93 9.19 7.20
N MET A 211 -24.07 8.74 6.68
CA MET A 211 -24.17 8.10 5.36
C MET A 211 -23.81 9.07 4.25
N LYS A 212 -24.33 10.30 4.30
CA LYS A 212 -24.01 11.34 3.31
C LYS A 212 -22.52 11.69 3.31
N ARG A 213 -21.91 11.83 4.48
CA ARG A 213 -20.46 12.04 4.62
C ARG A 213 -19.66 10.88 4.03
N ALA A 214 -20.05 9.64 4.31
CA ALA A 214 -19.41 8.46 3.77
C ALA A 214 -19.49 8.41 2.23
N TYR A 215 -20.68 8.58 1.66
CA TYR A 215 -20.87 8.55 0.20
C TYR A 215 -20.18 9.70 -0.51
N LEU A 216 -20.22 10.91 0.05
CA LEU A 216 -19.53 12.07 -0.53
C LEU A 216 -18.01 11.88 -0.48
N LEU A 217 -17.49 11.36 0.64
CA LEU A 217 -16.07 11.06 0.79
C LEU A 217 -15.60 9.99 -0.20
N LEU A 218 -16.32 8.87 -0.31
CA LEU A 218 -16.00 7.80 -1.26
C LEU A 218 -16.12 8.30 -2.71
N GLY A 219 -17.19 9.01 -3.05
CA GLY A 219 -17.42 9.55 -4.39
C GLY A 219 -16.33 10.52 -4.82
N LEU A 220 -15.97 11.49 -3.96
CA LEU A 220 -14.89 12.44 -4.26
C LEU A 220 -13.51 11.77 -4.33
N SER A 221 -13.30 10.70 -3.57
CA SER A 221 -12.05 9.93 -3.61
C SER A 221 -11.90 9.12 -4.89
N VAL A 222 -12.97 8.43 -5.32
CA VAL A 222 -13.00 7.76 -6.63
C VAL A 222 -12.84 8.79 -7.74
N PHE A 223 -13.54 9.92 -7.68
CA PHE A 223 -13.38 11.01 -8.63
C PHE A 223 -11.94 11.54 -8.67
N ALA A 224 -11.28 11.69 -7.52
CA ALA A 224 -9.89 12.14 -7.46
C ALA A 224 -8.93 11.15 -8.14
N VAL A 225 -9.09 9.84 -7.92
CA VAL A 225 -8.24 8.80 -8.54
C VAL A 225 -8.45 8.73 -10.06
N PHE A 226 -9.69 8.72 -10.53
CA PHE A 226 -9.97 8.67 -11.98
C PHE A 226 -9.65 10.00 -12.67
N GLY A 227 -9.98 11.12 -12.03
CA GLY A 227 -9.71 12.46 -12.55
C GLY A 227 -8.22 12.76 -12.66
N SER A 228 -7.42 12.34 -11.67
CA SER A 228 -5.96 12.50 -11.72
C SER A 228 -5.33 11.61 -12.79
N ALA A 229 -5.81 10.37 -12.96
CA ALA A 229 -5.37 9.49 -14.03
C ALA A 229 -5.69 10.08 -15.42
N ALA A 230 -6.90 10.63 -15.61
CA ALA A 230 -7.30 11.29 -16.85
C ALA A 230 -6.49 12.57 -17.14
N ALA A 231 -6.09 13.31 -16.10
CA ALA A 231 -5.22 14.48 -16.23
C ALA A 231 -3.74 14.14 -16.41
N GLY A 232 -3.36 12.85 -16.35
CA GLY A 232 -1.97 12.41 -16.46
C GLY A 232 -1.14 12.63 -15.18
N PHE A 233 -1.77 12.77 -14.03
CA PHE A 233 -1.13 12.92 -12.71
C PHE A 233 -1.58 11.77 -11.79
N SER A 234 -1.39 10.53 -12.21
CA SER A 234 -1.96 9.34 -11.55
C SER A 234 -1.61 9.21 -10.06
N GLY A 235 -0.41 9.62 -9.63
CA GLY A 235 0.03 9.64 -8.24
C GLY A 235 -0.66 10.69 -7.36
N SER A 236 -1.20 11.77 -7.95
CA SER A 236 -1.85 12.84 -7.18
C SER A 236 -3.19 12.41 -6.59
N GLY A 237 -3.91 11.49 -7.26
CA GLY A 237 -5.24 11.03 -6.85
C GLY A 237 -5.22 10.22 -5.55
N GLY A 238 -4.20 9.37 -5.38
CA GLY A 238 -4.01 8.61 -4.14
C GLY A 238 -3.70 9.52 -2.95
N LEU A 239 -2.77 10.47 -3.12
CA LEU A 239 -2.46 11.49 -2.10
C LEU A 239 -3.67 12.33 -1.75
N CYS A 240 -4.38 12.82 -2.76
CA CYS A 240 -5.59 13.62 -2.60
C CYS A 240 -6.60 12.88 -1.75
N THR A 241 -6.86 11.60 -2.05
CA THR A 241 -7.79 10.74 -1.32
C THR A 241 -7.42 10.59 0.16
N LEU A 242 -6.14 10.34 0.45
CA LEU A 242 -5.66 10.20 1.82
C LEU A 242 -5.79 11.51 2.62
N VAL A 243 -5.33 12.62 2.04
CA VAL A 243 -5.36 13.95 2.68
C VAL A 243 -6.80 14.42 2.89
N LEU A 244 -7.66 14.22 1.89
CA LEU A 244 -9.10 14.46 1.94
C LEU A 244 -9.74 13.73 3.12
N ALA A 245 -9.54 12.41 3.22
CA ALA A 245 -10.12 11.57 4.26
C ALA A 245 -9.57 11.93 5.65
N PHE A 246 -8.27 12.20 5.77
CA PHE A 246 -7.66 12.61 7.03
C PHE A 246 -8.21 13.94 7.53
N LEU A 247 -8.27 14.96 6.68
CA LEU A 247 -8.73 16.30 7.05
C LEU A 247 -10.24 16.31 7.37
N ALA A 248 -11.04 15.58 6.60
CA ALA A 248 -12.45 15.35 6.90
C ALA A 248 -12.62 14.64 8.26
N GLY A 249 -11.84 13.59 8.53
CA GLY A 249 -11.84 12.85 9.77
C GLY A 249 -11.53 13.71 11.00
N ILE A 250 -10.54 14.62 10.91
CA ILE A 250 -10.24 15.60 11.97
C ILE A 250 -11.45 16.51 12.24
N GLY A 251 -12.11 16.96 11.16
CA GLY A 251 -13.25 17.87 11.25
C GLY A 251 -14.49 17.26 11.90
N TRP A 252 -14.64 15.94 11.84
CA TRP A 252 -15.83 15.22 12.28
C TRP A 252 -15.80 14.71 13.72
N GLY A 253 -14.65 14.75 14.39
CA GLY A 253 -14.51 14.34 15.80
C GLY A 253 -15.11 12.97 16.08
N SER A 254 -16.07 12.87 17.01
CA SER A 254 -16.69 11.61 17.42
C SER A 254 -17.49 10.89 16.31
N SER A 255 -17.96 11.61 15.28
CA SER A 255 -18.69 11.00 14.16
C SER A 255 -17.80 10.29 13.14
N LYS A 256 -16.47 10.43 13.27
CA LYS A 256 -15.46 9.79 12.42
C LYS A 256 -15.59 8.26 12.41
N GLY A 257 -15.78 7.64 13.58
CA GLY A 257 -15.85 6.17 13.70
C GLY A 257 -17.01 5.58 12.92
N ALA A 258 -18.19 6.20 12.99
CA ALA A 258 -19.36 5.74 12.25
C ALA A 258 -19.20 5.85 10.72
N VAL A 259 -18.47 6.86 10.23
CA VAL A 259 -18.12 6.97 8.80
C VAL A 259 -17.10 5.89 8.41
N GLU A 260 -16.12 5.63 9.27
CA GLU A 260 -15.11 4.58 9.06
C GLU A 260 -15.74 3.19 8.94
N ASP A 261 -16.78 2.89 9.72
CA ASP A 261 -17.49 1.61 9.66
C ASP A 261 -18.21 1.41 8.31
N ILE A 262 -18.85 2.45 7.77
CA ILE A 262 -19.50 2.40 6.44
C ILE A 262 -18.45 2.17 5.34
N VAL A 263 -17.32 2.88 5.42
CA VAL A 263 -16.19 2.69 4.50
C VAL A 263 -15.62 1.27 4.64
N GLY A 264 -15.62 0.70 5.87
CA GLY A 264 -15.27 -0.68 6.15
C GLY A 264 -16.13 -1.68 5.38
N VAL A 265 -17.45 -1.50 5.38
CA VAL A 265 -18.38 -2.35 4.60
C VAL A 265 -18.10 -2.24 3.10
N ALA A 266 -17.85 -1.03 2.59
CA ALA A 266 -17.47 -0.85 1.19
C ALA A 266 -16.16 -1.59 0.87
N TRP A 267 -15.19 -1.55 1.79
CA TRP A 267 -13.94 -2.28 1.63
C TRP A 267 -14.13 -3.80 1.63
N ASP A 268 -14.99 -4.35 2.49
CA ASP A 268 -15.23 -5.80 2.54
C ASP A 268 -15.79 -6.34 1.21
N ILE A 269 -16.50 -5.50 0.44
CA ILE A 269 -16.98 -5.81 -0.92
C ILE A 269 -15.85 -5.72 -1.96
N PHE A 270 -15.02 -4.67 -1.89
CA PHE A 270 -13.99 -4.39 -2.89
C PHE A 270 -12.66 -5.12 -2.64
N GLN A 271 -12.40 -5.59 -1.42
CA GLN A 271 -11.17 -6.31 -1.07
C GLN A 271 -11.01 -7.61 -1.88
N PRO A 272 -12.01 -8.50 -1.98
CA PRO A 272 -11.92 -9.69 -2.82
C PRO A 272 -11.76 -9.37 -4.30
N LEU A 273 -12.44 -8.31 -4.78
CA LEU A 273 -12.30 -7.86 -6.16
C LEU A 273 -10.86 -7.40 -6.44
N LEU A 274 -10.27 -6.58 -5.57
CA LEU A 274 -8.90 -6.09 -5.74
C LEU A 274 -7.90 -7.24 -5.80
N PHE A 275 -7.86 -8.10 -4.77
CA PHE A 275 -6.85 -9.16 -4.71
C PHE A 275 -7.11 -10.27 -5.73
N GLY A 276 -8.38 -10.61 -5.99
CA GLY A 276 -8.74 -11.57 -7.03
C GLY A 276 -8.38 -11.09 -8.44
N LEU A 277 -8.65 -9.82 -8.77
CA LEU A 277 -8.29 -9.25 -10.07
C LEU A 277 -6.77 -9.12 -10.25
N ILE A 278 -6.04 -8.79 -9.18
CA ILE A 278 -4.57 -8.80 -9.19
C ILE A 278 -4.05 -10.23 -9.46
N GLY A 279 -4.61 -11.23 -8.77
CA GLY A 279 -4.24 -12.63 -8.99
C GLY A 279 -4.53 -13.09 -10.42
N ALA A 280 -5.67 -12.69 -10.98
CA ALA A 280 -6.09 -13.09 -12.32
C ALA A 280 -5.30 -12.43 -13.46
N GLU A 281 -4.50 -11.39 -13.18
CA GLU A 281 -3.59 -10.79 -14.16
C GLU A 281 -2.29 -11.60 -14.31
N ILE A 282 -1.98 -12.47 -13.35
CA ILE A 282 -0.74 -13.24 -13.30
C ILE A 282 -0.85 -14.46 -14.24
N SER A 283 -0.06 -14.48 -15.32
CA SER A 283 0.00 -15.58 -16.29
C SER A 283 1.38 -16.25 -16.27
N VAL A 284 1.43 -17.50 -15.81
CA VAL A 284 2.68 -18.29 -15.68
C VAL A 284 3.26 -18.67 -17.03
N THR A 285 2.43 -18.82 -18.06
CA THR A 285 2.85 -19.16 -19.43
C THR A 285 3.73 -18.10 -20.08
N SER A 286 3.73 -16.86 -19.57
CA SER A 286 4.57 -15.77 -20.06
C SER A 286 5.95 -15.66 -19.37
N LEU A 287 6.20 -16.48 -18.34
CA LEU A 287 7.39 -16.39 -17.50
C LEU A 287 8.53 -17.26 -18.04
N ASN A 288 9.65 -16.64 -18.40
CA ASN A 288 10.88 -17.38 -18.68
C ASN A 288 11.50 -17.86 -17.34
N PRO A 289 11.76 -19.17 -17.15
CA PRO A 289 12.32 -19.70 -15.91
C PRO A 289 13.64 -19.03 -15.48
N SER A 290 14.45 -18.61 -16.45
CA SER A 290 15.72 -17.92 -16.18
C SER A 290 15.50 -16.52 -15.56
N THR A 291 14.58 -15.73 -16.13
CA THR A 291 14.17 -14.42 -15.59
C THR A 291 13.55 -14.55 -14.20
N VAL A 292 12.78 -15.60 -13.94
CA VAL A 292 12.17 -15.84 -12.62
C VAL A 292 13.24 -16.00 -11.53
N GLY A 293 14.26 -16.83 -11.78
CA GLY A 293 15.35 -17.04 -10.81
C GLY A 293 16.11 -15.74 -10.50
N LEU A 294 16.49 -14.99 -11.54
CA LEU A 294 17.19 -13.71 -11.40
C LEU A 294 16.31 -12.63 -10.73
N GLY A 295 15.01 -12.64 -11.02
CA GLY A 295 14.02 -11.75 -10.42
C GLY A 295 13.84 -12.00 -8.91
N VAL A 296 13.70 -13.26 -8.51
CA VAL A 296 13.62 -13.63 -7.08
C VAL A 296 14.90 -13.28 -6.34
N ALA A 297 16.08 -13.49 -6.95
CA ALA A 297 17.35 -13.09 -6.37
C ALA A 297 17.45 -11.57 -6.19
N THR A 298 17.09 -10.80 -7.23
CA THR A 298 17.06 -9.33 -7.19
C THR A 298 16.15 -8.82 -6.08
N LEU A 299 14.92 -9.34 -6.01
CA LEU A 299 13.93 -8.99 -5.00
C LEU A 299 14.44 -9.32 -3.58
N SER A 300 15.01 -10.50 -3.38
CA SER A 300 15.45 -10.97 -2.05
C SER A 300 16.58 -10.10 -1.51
N ILE A 301 17.58 -9.77 -2.33
CA ILE A 301 18.70 -8.91 -1.94
C ILE A 301 18.20 -7.49 -1.63
N ALA A 302 17.34 -6.93 -2.50
CA ALA A 302 16.76 -5.60 -2.30
C ALA A 302 15.93 -5.51 -1.02
N LEU A 303 15.15 -6.55 -0.70
CA LEU A 303 14.36 -6.63 0.53
C LEU A 303 15.22 -6.63 1.79
N VAL A 304 16.34 -7.36 1.78
CA VAL A 304 17.28 -7.36 2.91
C VAL A 304 17.83 -5.95 3.13
N ILE A 305 18.25 -5.28 2.06
CA ILE A 305 18.74 -3.89 2.13
C ILE A 305 17.64 -2.97 2.67
N ARG A 306 16.40 -3.11 2.17
CA ARG A 306 15.24 -2.33 2.64
C ARG A 306 15.03 -2.51 4.15
N ILE A 307 15.04 -3.74 4.66
CA ILE A 307 14.82 -4.03 6.08
C ILE A 307 15.91 -3.37 6.93
N VAL A 308 17.18 -3.49 6.53
CA VAL A 308 18.32 -2.90 7.24
C VAL A 308 18.22 -1.37 7.24
N PHE A 309 17.96 -0.74 6.09
CA PHE A 309 17.86 0.71 6.01
C PHE A 309 16.62 1.26 6.71
N THR A 310 15.50 0.54 6.68
CA THR A 310 14.31 0.90 7.45
C THR A 310 14.61 0.92 8.93
N PHE A 311 15.35 -0.07 9.43
CA PHE A 311 15.78 -0.11 10.82
C PHE A 311 16.64 1.11 11.18
N VAL A 312 17.61 1.46 10.33
CA VAL A 312 18.48 2.63 10.50
C VAL A 312 17.67 3.94 10.50
N MET A 313 16.69 4.08 9.61
CA MET A 313 15.85 5.29 9.52
C MET A 313 15.01 5.54 10.76
N VAL A 314 14.72 4.48 11.53
CA VAL A 314 13.87 4.53 12.72
C VAL A 314 14.69 4.56 14.02
N LEU A 315 16.02 4.50 13.96
CA LEU A 315 16.89 4.48 15.15
C LEU A 315 16.66 5.66 16.10
N PHE A 316 16.42 6.85 15.57
CA PHE A 316 16.21 8.09 16.33
C PHE A 316 14.74 8.40 16.64
N ALA A 317 13.82 7.47 16.39
CA ALA A 317 12.39 7.69 16.60
C ALA A 317 11.94 7.60 18.08
N GLY A 318 12.84 7.24 19.00
CA GLY A 318 12.49 7.00 20.41
C GLY A 318 11.79 5.65 20.66
N PHE A 319 11.72 4.78 19.65
CA PHE A 319 11.13 3.44 19.77
C PHE A 319 12.06 2.44 20.48
N ASN A 320 11.47 1.40 21.04
CA ASN A 320 12.20 0.24 21.57
C ASN A 320 12.78 -0.61 20.43
N PHE A 321 13.81 -1.42 20.73
CA PHE A 321 14.40 -2.32 19.73
C PHE A 321 13.36 -3.23 19.05
N LYS A 322 12.42 -3.78 19.83
CA LYS A 322 11.33 -4.62 19.32
C LYS A 322 10.40 -3.86 18.35
N GLU A 323 10.09 -2.60 18.67
CA GLU A 323 9.24 -1.75 17.83
C GLU A 323 9.95 -1.32 16.54
N LYS A 324 11.26 -1.02 16.60
CA LYS A 324 12.08 -0.75 15.40
C LYS A 324 12.11 -1.95 14.46
N LEU A 325 12.27 -3.15 15.01
CA LEU A 325 12.22 -4.39 14.26
C LEU A 325 10.84 -4.60 13.63
N PHE A 326 9.76 -4.36 14.39
CA PHE A 326 8.40 -4.46 13.87
C PHE A 326 8.17 -3.50 12.69
N VAL A 327 8.55 -2.22 12.83
CA VAL A 327 8.41 -1.22 11.76
C VAL A 327 9.15 -1.67 10.50
N SER A 328 10.37 -2.20 10.65
CA SER A 328 11.19 -2.66 9.53
C SER A 328 10.58 -3.87 8.82
N LEU A 329 10.02 -4.81 9.58
CA LEU A 329 9.38 -6.00 9.06
C LEU A 329 7.98 -5.72 8.45
N ALA A 330 7.26 -4.74 8.99
CA ALA A 330 5.97 -4.31 8.46
C ALA A 330 6.09 -3.59 7.11
N TRP A 331 7.29 -3.14 6.73
CA TRP A 331 7.60 -2.44 5.47
C TRP A 331 7.98 -3.36 4.30
N VAL A 332 7.87 -4.68 4.49
CA VAL A 332 8.17 -5.71 3.47
C VAL A 332 7.10 -5.90 2.38
N PRO A 333 5.79 -5.89 2.68
CA PRO A 333 4.77 -6.32 1.69
C PRO A 333 4.67 -5.40 0.47
N LYS A 334 4.64 -6.00 -0.72
CA LYS A 334 4.44 -5.39 -2.04
C LYS A 334 3.21 -6.00 -2.71
N ALA A 335 2.34 -5.20 -3.33
CA ALA A 335 1.13 -5.68 -3.99
C ALA A 335 0.52 -4.66 -4.96
N THR A 336 -0.05 -3.59 -4.43
CA THR A 336 -1.03 -2.76 -5.17
C THR A 336 -0.38 -1.82 -6.16
N VAL A 337 0.69 -1.11 -5.77
CA VAL A 337 1.43 -0.25 -6.70
C VAL A 337 2.05 -1.10 -7.81
N GLN A 338 2.62 -2.26 -7.48
CA GLN A 338 3.18 -3.19 -8.45
C GLN A 338 2.13 -3.69 -9.46
N ALA A 339 0.92 -4.00 -9.01
CA ALA A 339 -0.18 -4.38 -9.90
C ALA A 339 -0.70 -3.21 -10.75
N ALA A 340 -0.62 -1.97 -10.24
CA ALA A 340 -1.14 -0.80 -10.93
C ALA A 340 -0.17 -0.29 -12.02
N ILE A 341 1.13 -0.19 -11.71
CA ILE A 341 2.14 0.40 -12.62
C ILE A 341 3.11 -0.63 -13.22
N GLY A 342 3.11 -1.88 -12.76
CA GLY A 342 4.03 -2.91 -13.25
C GLY A 342 3.86 -3.25 -14.73
N SER A 343 2.63 -3.21 -15.27
CA SER A 343 2.39 -3.45 -16.71
C SER A 343 2.59 -2.20 -17.58
N VAL A 344 2.52 -1.01 -17.00
CA VAL A 344 2.50 0.26 -17.76
C VAL A 344 3.74 0.43 -18.62
N ALA A 345 4.91 0.03 -18.12
CA ALA A 345 6.15 0.10 -18.89
C ALA A 345 6.15 -0.83 -20.11
N LEU A 346 5.58 -2.04 -19.98
CA LEU A 346 5.40 -2.99 -21.07
C LEU A 346 4.36 -2.50 -22.08
N ASP A 347 3.22 -2.03 -21.60
CA ASP A 347 2.13 -1.54 -22.45
C ASP A 347 2.61 -0.34 -23.30
N THR A 348 3.37 0.58 -22.69
CA THR A 348 4.00 1.71 -23.40
C THR A 348 5.03 1.25 -24.43
N ALA A 349 5.79 0.19 -24.14
CA ALA A 349 6.75 -0.38 -25.09
C ALA A 349 6.06 -1.00 -26.32
N ARG A 350 4.95 -1.70 -26.10
CA ARG A 350 4.14 -2.32 -27.15
C ARG A 350 3.49 -1.29 -28.06
N GLU A 351 2.94 -0.22 -27.49
CA GLU A 351 2.37 0.88 -28.26
C GLU A 351 3.39 1.53 -29.20
N LYS A 352 4.65 1.61 -28.78
CA LYS A 352 5.76 2.14 -29.58
C LYS A 352 6.41 1.11 -30.51
N GLN A 353 5.90 -0.12 -30.55
CA GLN A 353 6.35 -1.22 -31.41
C GLN A 353 7.87 -1.50 -31.33
N ASN A 354 8.48 -1.31 -30.15
CA ASN A 354 9.92 -1.56 -29.96
C ASN A 354 10.15 -2.90 -29.24
N VAL A 355 10.58 -3.90 -30.02
CA VAL A 355 10.79 -5.29 -29.56
C VAL A 355 11.80 -5.39 -28.40
N LEU A 356 12.84 -4.55 -28.39
CA LEU A 356 13.85 -4.57 -27.33
C LEU A 356 13.28 -4.03 -26.01
N LEU A 357 12.52 -2.94 -26.08
CA LEU A 357 11.87 -2.33 -24.91
C LEU A 357 10.74 -3.22 -24.37
N GLU A 358 10.07 -3.98 -25.24
CA GLU A 358 9.07 -4.96 -24.82
C GLU A 358 9.69 -6.05 -23.94
N LYS A 359 10.89 -6.54 -24.29
CA LYS A 359 11.61 -7.52 -23.47
C LYS A 359 11.91 -6.98 -22.08
N TYR A 360 12.41 -5.75 -21.97
CA TYR A 360 12.66 -5.13 -20.66
C TYR A 360 11.36 -4.88 -19.89
N GLY A 361 10.28 -4.49 -20.56
CA GLY A 361 8.95 -4.37 -19.96
C GLY A 361 8.44 -5.70 -19.41
N MET A 362 8.68 -6.82 -20.11
CA MET A 362 8.33 -8.17 -19.65
C MET A 362 9.13 -8.57 -18.41
N ASP A 363 10.42 -8.23 -18.36
CA ASP A 363 11.25 -8.47 -17.18
C ASP A 363 10.74 -7.65 -15.97
N VAL A 364 10.43 -6.36 -16.16
CA VAL A 364 9.85 -5.51 -15.10
C VAL A 364 8.54 -6.09 -14.57
N LEU A 365 7.64 -6.44 -15.48
CA LEU A 365 6.34 -7.01 -15.16
C LEU A 365 6.49 -8.34 -14.40
N THR A 366 7.40 -9.20 -14.85
CA THR A 366 7.71 -10.49 -14.22
C THR A 366 8.17 -10.32 -12.77
N VAL A 367 9.15 -9.44 -12.54
CA VAL A 367 9.67 -9.22 -11.18
C VAL A 367 8.63 -8.54 -10.29
N ALA A 368 7.85 -7.60 -10.83
CA ALA A 368 6.72 -7.00 -10.12
C ALA A 368 5.75 -8.08 -9.65
N PHE A 369 5.34 -9.01 -10.53
CA PHE A 369 4.45 -10.11 -10.15
C PHE A 369 5.05 -11.04 -9.08
N LEU A 370 6.33 -11.41 -9.20
CA LEU A 370 7.02 -12.22 -8.19
C LEU A 370 7.04 -11.52 -6.83
N ALA A 371 7.22 -10.19 -6.82
CA ALA A 371 7.16 -9.40 -5.61
C ALA A 371 5.79 -9.47 -4.95
N ILE A 372 4.70 -9.36 -5.72
CA ILE A 372 3.34 -9.50 -5.20
C ILE A 372 3.13 -10.90 -4.60
N LEU A 373 3.45 -11.94 -5.37
CA LEU A 373 3.19 -13.33 -5.00
C LEU A 373 3.93 -13.75 -3.72
N ILE A 374 5.19 -13.32 -3.57
CA ILE A 374 6.03 -13.72 -2.45
C ILE A 374 5.79 -12.81 -1.24
N THR A 375 5.82 -11.50 -1.43
CA THR A 375 5.93 -10.56 -0.29
C THR A 375 4.59 -10.18 0.31
N ALA A 376 3.47 -10.20 -0.43
CA ALA A 376 2.17 -9.88 0.16
C ALA A 376 1.74 -10.92 1.21
N PRO A 377 1.78 -12.25 0.94
CA PRO A 377 1.46 -13.26 1.94
C PRO A 377 2.49 -13.28 3.09
N MET A 378 3.78 -13.23 2.77
CA MET A 378 4.85 -13.17 3.79
C MET A 378 4.67 -11.95 4.69
N GLY A 379 4.45 -10.78 4.12
CA GLY A 379 4.29 -9.54 4.86
C GLY A 379 3.07 -9.56 5.77
N ALA A 380 1.93 -10.06 5.30
CA ALA A 380 0.74 -10.24 6.13
C ALA A 380 1.00 -11.19 7.31
N LEU A 381 1.67 -12.32 7.06
CA LEU A 381 2.05 -13.29 8.10
C LEU A 381 3.01 -12.68 9.11
N ILE A 382 4.04 -11.97 8.64
CA ILE A 382 5.03 -11.28 9.47
C ILE A 382 4.34 -10.24 10.35
N ILE A 383 3.49 -9.38 9.81
CA ILE A 383 2.78 -8.35 10.60
C ILE A 383 1.86 -9.02 11.62
N GLY A 384 1.13 -10.06 11.22
CA GLY A 384 0.20 -10.78 12.09
C GLY A 384 0.88 -11.50 13.27
N LEU A 385 2.07 -12.07 13.04
CA LEU A 385 2.85 -12.76 14.08
C LEU A 385 3.69 -11.80 14.93
N ALA A 386 4.33 -10.83 14.29
CA ALA A 386 5.24 -9.89 14.93
C ALA A 386 4.50 -8.81 15.71
N GLY A 387 3.32 -8.37 15.26
CA GLY A 387 2.55 -7.31 15.91
C GLY A 387 2.29 -7.61 17.40
N PRO A 388 1.58 -8.71 17.74
CA PRO A 388 1.31 -9.06 19.14
C PRO A 388 2.55 -9.39 19.99
N ARG A 389 3.66 -9.78 19.35
CA ARG A 389 4.90 -10.20 20.04
C ARG A 389 5.87 -9.04 20.30
N LEU A 390 5.91 -8.07 19.39
CA LEU A 390 6.88 -6.97 19.39
C LEU A 390 6.27 -5.65 19.86
N LEU A 391 4.97 -5.43 19.66
CA LEU A 391 4.28 -4.22 20.08
C LEU A 391 3.70 -4.37 21.50
N ARG A 392 3.74 -3.27 22.24
CA ARG A 392 3.15 -3.18 23.58
C ARG A 392 1.66 -2.83 23.48
N LYS A 393 0.88 -3.36 24.42
CA LYS A 393 -0.47 -2.90 24.74
C LYS A 393 -0.42 -1.86 25.87
N PRO A 394 -1.42 -0.99 26.00
CA PRO A 394 -1.56 -0.13 27.16
C PRO A 394 -1.67 -0.95 28.46
N ILE A 395 -1.09 -0.41 29.54
CA ILE A 395 -0.99 -1.06 30.86
C ILE A 395 -2.36 -1.20 31.54
N SER A 396 -3.33 -0.33 31.22
CA SER A 396 -4.70 -0.37 31.78
C SER A 396 -5.43 -1.69 31.47
N ASP A 397 -5.27 -2.23 30.27
CA ASP A 397 -5.90 -3.50 29.86
C ASP A 397 -5.19 -4.72 30.46
N GLN A 398 -3.92 -4.57 30.89
CA GLN A 398 -3.19 -5.64 31.57
C GLN A 398 -3.69 -5.80 33.01
N LEU A 399 -3.96 -4.68 33.69
CA LEU A 399 -4.52 -4.67 35.05
C LEU A 399 -5.98 -5.17 35.10
N GLU A 400 -6.81 -4.87 34.10
CA GLU A 400 -8.18 -5.43 34.02
C GLU A 400 -8.20 -6.94 33.77
N ASN A 401 -7.31 -7.45 32.91
CA ASN A 401 -7.20 -8.89 32.65
C ASN A 401 -6.55 -9.67 33.81
N GLU A 402 -5.68 -9.03 34.60
CA GLU A 402 -5.10 -9.63 35.81
C GLU A 402 -6.06 -9.51 37.02
N GLY A 403 -6.80 -8.41 37.15
CA GLY A 403 -7.77 -8.19 38.23
C GLY A 403 -9.02 -9.08 38.14
N MET A 404 -9.51 -9.39 36.93
CA MET A 404 -10.58 -10.38 36.71
C MET A 404 -10.13 -11.83 37.01
N GLY A 405 -8.82 -12.10 37.02
CA GLY A 405 -8.25 -13.40 37.38
C GLY A 405 -8.16 -13.63 38.89
N GLN A 406 -8.25 -12.59 39.72
CA GLN A 406 -8.23 -12.68 41.19
C GLN A 406 -9.62 -12.80 41.82
N TYR A 407 -10.70 -12.44 41.11
CA TYR A 407 -12.07 -12.54 41.63
C TYR A 407 -12.77 -13.88 41.34
N TYR A 408 -12.16 -14.75 40.51
CA TYR A 408 -12.63 -16.10 40.20
C TYR A 408 -11.53 -17.15 40.42
N GLY A 409 -10.75 -16.99 41.49
CA GLY A 409 -9.73 -17.95 41.95
C GLY A 409 -10.15 -18.66 43.22
#